data_AF-A0A2S0N572-F1
#
_entry.id   AF-A0A2S0N572-F1
#
_cell.length_a   1.000
_cell.length_b   1.000
_cell.length_c   1.000
_cell.angle_alpha   90.00
_cell.angle_beta   90.00
_cell.angle_gamma   90.00
#
_symmetry.space_group_name_H-M   'P 1'
#
loop_
_entity.id
_entity.type
_entity.pdbx_description
1 polymer ?
#
loop_
_entity_poly.entity_id
_entity_poly.type
_entity_poly.pdbx_seq_one_letter_code
_entity_poly.pdbx_strand_id
1 'polypeptide(L)'
;MARLGRPGLSDAQRRELWERWKAGDSISDIGRALFKHPGSVHGVLALGGGIYSPARKRAASALTTHEREQISRGLAAGHSCRQIAAELGRSPSTVSREIHRNGGAERYRAALADGRAWEQARRPQPCALALNPELARLVSQKLALQWSPQQIAGWLRREHPDTERMQVSHETIYRSLFVQARGVLKKELMAHLRTRRSMRRTRAGLGKASPRGQIPDAVSILDRPAQIEDRAVPGHWEGDLVTGAKNSHIATLVERHSRFALLVQVDGKDTASVVQALTREVKRLPEGSMKSLTWDRGMELAQHRMFSMATEVDVFFCDPRSPWQRGTNENTNGLVRQYLPKGADLSVYSQADLDAISMRLNTRPRKTLDYETPASRLQRAVAATG
;
A
#
# COMPACT_ATOMS: atom_id res chain seq x y z
N MET A 1 2.09 -48.06 -8.59
CA MET A 1 3.07 -47.33 -7.75
C MET A 1 2.56 -45.92 -7.50
N ALA A 2 2.17 -45.60 -6.26
CA ALA A 2 1.78 -44.24 -5.90
C ALA A 2 2.98 -43.31 -6.05
N ARG A 3 2.88 -42.29 -6.91
CA ARG A 3 3.88 -41.22 -6.99
C ARG A 3 3.87 -40.50 -5.63
N LEU A 4 4.83 -40.82 -4.77
CA LEU A 4 5.19 -40.01 -3.61
C LEU A 4 5.28 -38.55 -4.07
N GLY A 5 4.34 -37.72 -3.59
CA GLY A 5 4.32 -36.30 -3.92
C GLY A 5 5.69 -35.69 -3.64
N ARG A 6 6.16 -34.80 -4.54
CA ARG A 6 7.49 -34.18 -4.44
C ARG A 6 7.72 -33.71 -2.98
N PRO A 7 8.82 -34.12 -2.32
CA PRO A 7 9.07 -33.71 -0.95
C PRO A 7 9.08 -32.18 -0.88
N GLY A 8 8.25 -31.65 0.02
CA GLY A 8 8.14 -30.21 0.27
C GLY A 8 9.47 -29.58 0.66
N LEU A 9 9.51 -28.25 0.77
CA LEU A 9 10.70 -27.56 1.26
C LEU A 9 10.95 -27.93 2.72
N SER A 10 12.19 -28.33 3.04
CA SER A 10 12.65 -28.53 4.41
C SER A 10 12.64 -27.21 5.20
N ASP A 11 12.70 -27.26 6.53
CA ASP A 11 12.73 -26.04 7.35
C ASP A 11 13.94 -25.15 7.03
N ALA A 12 15.09 -25.74 6.73
CA ALA A 12 16.27 -25.01 6.28
C ALA A 12 16.01 -24.29 4.95
N GLN A 13 15.45 -25.00 3.96
CA GLN A 13 15.12 -24.42 2.66
C GLN A 13 14.02 -23.34 2.76
N ARG A 14 13.04 -23.51 3.65
CA ARG A 14 12.02 -22.48 3.93
C ARG A 14 12.64 -21.23 4.53
N ARG A 15 13.60 -21.36 5.45
CA ARG A 15 14.33 -20.21 6.02
C ARG A 15 15.11 -19.47 4.95
N GLU A 16 15.88 -20.19 4.14
CA GLU A 16 16.65 -19.57 3.04
C GLU A 16 15.75 -18.90 2.00
N LEU A 17 14.63 -19.54 1.62
CA LEU A 17 13.61 -18.95 0.75
C LEU A 17 13.16 -17.58 1.26
N TRP A 18 12.85 -17.49 2.56
CA TRP A 18 12.35 -16.27 3.18
C TRP A 18 13.43 -15.20 3.30
N GLU A 19 14.68 -15.54 3.61
CA GLU A 19 15.81 -14.59 3.62
C GLU A 19 16.08 -14.03 2.22
N ARG A 20 16.11 -14.87 1.19
CA ARG A 20 16.30 -14.44 -0.21
C ARG A 20 15.15 -13.57 -0.71
N TRP A 21 13.91 -13.95 -0.38
CA TRP A 21 12.74 -13.13 -0.68
C TRP A 21 12.84 -11.76 -0.02
N LYS A 22 13.26 -11.72 1.26
CA LYS A 22 13.53 -10.49 2.00
C LYS A 22 14.61 -9.63 1.33
N ALA A 23 15.68 -10.26 0.84
CA ALA A 23 16.78 -9.62 0.12
C ALA A 23 16.38 -9.06 -1.26
N GLY A 24 15.28 -9.53 -1.84
CA GLY A 24 14.75 -9.01 -3.11
C GLY A 24 14.87 -9.97 -4.29
N ASP A 25 15.35 -11.20 -4.08
CA ASP A 25 15.50 -12.20 -5.14
C ASP A 25 14.15 -12.52 -5.79
N SER A 26 14.16 -12.77 -7.11
CA SER A 26 12.97 -13.19 -7.83
C SER A 26 12.58 -14.62 -7.46
N ILE A 27 11.31 -15.00 -7.67
CA ILE A 27 10.84 -16.38 -7.43
C ILE A 27 11.68 -17.40 -8.22
N SER A 28 12.11 -17.03 -9.43
CA SER A 28 12.94 -17.87 -10.28
C SER A 28 14.35 -18.03 -9.73
N ASP A 29 14.95 -16.95 -9.19
CA ASP A 29 16.29 -16.99 -8.62
C ASP A 29 16.32 -17.80 -7.31
N ILE A 30 15.30 -17.62 -6.47
CA ILE A 30 15.10 -18.43 -5.26
C ILE A 30 14.91 -19.91 -5.63
N GLY A 31 14.11 -20.19 -6.68
CA GLY A 31 13.91 -21.56 -7.16
C GLY A 31 15.21 -22.20 -7.60
N ARG A 32 16.04 -21.47 -8.36
CA ARG A 32 17.36 -21.92 -8.80
C ARG A 32 18.29 -22.20 -7.62
N ALA A 33 18.36 -21.28 -6.65
CA ALA A 33 19.21 -21.43 -5.48
C ALA A 33 18.84 -22.64 -4.60
N LEU A 34 17.55 -22.92 -4.46
CA LEU A 34 17.06 -24.02 -3.62
C LEU A 34 16.95 -25.35 -4.36
N PHE A 35 17.28 -25.38 -5.67
CA PHE A 35 17.01 -26.51 -6.56
C PHE A 35 15.53 -26.94 -6.51
N LYS A 36 14.62 -25.97 -6.52
CA LYS A 36 13.17 -26.17 -6.49
C LYS A 36 12.48 -25.45 -7.64
N HIS A 37 11.37 -26.01 -8.10
CA HIS A 37 10.56 -25.37 -9.13
C HIS A 37 10.00 -24.03 -8.63
N PRO A 38 9.98 -22.96 -9.47
CA PRO A 38 9.46 -21.65 -9.08
C PRO A 38 8.02 -21.70 -8.52
N GLY A 39 7.19 -22.61 -9.03
CA GLY A 39 5.83 -22.84 -8.49
C GLY A 39 5.81 -23.29 -7.02
N SER A 40 6.80 -24.05 -6.56
CA SER A 40 6.92 -24.46 -5.15
C SER A 40 7.31 -23.27 -4.26
N VAL A 41 8.20 -22.41 -4.75
CA VAL A 41 8.57 -21.16 -4.07
C VAL A 41 7.35 -20.23 -3.97
N HIS A 42 6.64 -20.04 -5.08
CA HIS A 42 5.42 -19.25 -5.13
C HIS A 42 4.37 -19.79 -4.14
N GLY A 43 4.15 -21.10 -4.08
CA GLY A 43 3.20 -21.70 -3.15
C GLY A 43 3.50 -21.36 -1.68
N VAL A 44 4.76 -21.45 -1.26
CA VAL A 44 5.18 -21.11 0.11
C VAL A 44 5.02 -19.61 0.39
N LEU A 45 5.42 -18.75 -0.55
CA LEU A 45 5.26 -17.30 -0.40
C LEU A 45 3.79 -16.90 -0.34
N ALA A 46 2.95 -17.46 -1.21
CA ALA A 46 1.52 -17.15 -1.31
C ALA A 46 0.76 -17.54 -0.04
N LEU A 47 1.10 -18.66 0.61
CA LEU A 47 0.52 -19.06 1.89
C LEU A 47 0.77 -18.02 3.00
N GLY A 48 1.96 -17.42 3.01
CA GLY A 48 2.32 -16.34 3.93
C GLY A 48 1.94 -14.94 3.44
N GLY A 49 1.25 -14.82 2.29
CA GLY A 49 0.93 -13.53 1.69
C GLY A 49 2.16 -12.71 1.25
N GLY A 50 3.31 -13.35 1.07
CA GLY A 50 4.61 -12.72 0.79
C GLY A 50 5.19 -11.96 1.98
N ILE A 51 4.65 -12.14 3.18
CA ILE A 51 5.07 -11.46 4.40
C ILE A 51 6.09 -12.33 5.13
N TYR A 52 7.33 -11.84 5.17
CA TYR A 52 8.42 -12.51 5.88
C TYR A 52 8.06 -12.71 7.35
N SER A 53 8.12 -13.97 7.80
CA SER A 53 7.95 -14.35 9.20
C SER A 53 9.30 -14.81 9.73
N PRO A 54 9.95 -14.04 10.63
CA PRO A 54 11.25 -14.40 11.15
C PRO A 54 11.20 -15.76 11.86
N ALA A 55 12.32 -16.49 11.77
CA ALA A 55 12.50 -17.69 12.56
C ALA A 55 12.32 -17.36 14.04
N ARG A 56 11.46 -18.12 14.71
CA ARG A 56 11.18 -17.90 16.13
C ARG A 56 12.45 -18.22 16.91
N LYS A 57 12.81 -17.34 17.84
CA LYS A 57 13.92 -17.54 18.77
C LYS A 57 13.36 -17.68 20.18
N ARG A 58 13.96 -18.56 20.98
CA ARG A 58 13.66 -18.65 22.41
C ARG A 58 14.24 -17.41 23.11
N ALA A 59 13.58 -16.97 24.18
CA ALA A 59 14.17 -15.98 25.08
C ALA A 59 15.41 -16.59 25.75
N ALA A 60 16.42 -15.77 26.05
CA ALA A 60 17.66 -16.25 26.68
C ALA A 60 17.43 -16.93 28.05
N SER A 61 16.36 -16.55 28.74
CA SER A 61 15.95 -17.12 30.03
C SER A 61 15.12 -18.40 29.91
N ALA A 62 14.71 -18.81 28.70
CA ALA A 62 13.93 -20.02 28.51
C ALA A 62 14.83 -21.26 28.58
N LEU A 63 14.35 -22.33 29.23
CA LEU A 63 15.02 -23.62 29.20
C LEU A 63 15.22 -24.07 27.74
N THR A 64 16.40 -24.56 27.44
CA THR A 64 16.80 -25.20 26.19
C THR A 64 16.28 -26.64 26.14
N THR A 65 16.36 -27.25 24.95
CA THR A 65 16.00 -28.66 24.79
C THR A 65 16.91 -29.56 25.63
N HIS A 66 18.21 -29.27 25.68
CA HIS A 66 19.18 -29.99 26.50
C HIS A 66 18.86 -29.89 28.00
N GLU A 67 18.55 -28.69 28.51
CA GLU A 67 18.17 -28.52 29.91
C GLU A 67 16.87 -29.28 30.23
N ARG A 68 15.90 -29.35 29.31
CA ARG A 68 14.69 -30.16 29.48
C ARG A 68 14.99 -31.66 29.49
N GLU A 69 15.95 -32.12 28.69
CA GLU A 69 16.40 -33.52 28.71
C GLU A 69 17.06 -33.87 30.04
N GLN A 70 17.90 -32.98 30.57
CA GLN A 70 18.49 -33.13 31.89
C GLN A 70 17.43 -33.17 33.00
N ILE A 71 16.40 -32.31 32.95
CA ILE A 71 15.25 -32.40 33.87
C ILE A 71 14.57 -33.77 33.75
N SER A 72 14.33 -34.26 32.53
CA SER A 72 13.68 -35.55 32.30
C SER A 72 14.49 -36.72 32.85
N ARG A 73 15.83 -36.70 32.69
CA ARG A 73 16.73 -37.72 33.22
C ARG A 73 16.84 -37.66 34.74
N GLY A 74 16.97 -36.45 35.31
CA GLY A 74 17.02 -36.25 36.75
C GLY A 74 15.76 -36.77 37.44
N LEU A 75 14.58 -36.53 36.86
CA LEU A 75 13.33 -37.09 37.38
C LEU A 75 13.27 -38.62 37.30
N ALA A 76 13.75 -39.22 36.21
CA ALA A 76 13.83 -40.68 36.09
C ALA A 76 14.81 -41.30 37.10
N ALA A 77 15.86 -40.56 37.47
CA ALA A 77 16.83 -40.95 38.50
C ALA A 77 16.36 -40.63 39.94
N GLY A 78 15.16 -40.06 40.13
CA GLY A 78 14.64 -39.72 41.45
C GLY A 78 15.22 -38.45 42.09
N HIS A 79 15.92 -37.60 41.32
CA HIS A 79 16.48 -36.35 41.83
C HIS A 79 15.39 -35.34 42.21
N SER A 80 15.64 -34.58 43.27
CA SER A 80 14.77 -33.47 43.68
C SER A 80 14.89 -32.28 42.72
N CYS A 81 13.86 -31.43 42.67
CA CYS A 81 13.89 -30.19 41.87
C CYS A 81 15.08 -29.27 42.21
N ARG A 82 15.57 -29.29 43.46
CA ARG A 82 16.72 -28.47 43.88
C ARG A 82 18.04 -29.02 43.32
N GLN A 83 18.23 -30.33 43.34
CA GLN A 83 19.42 -30.98 42.76
C GLN A 83 19.49 -30.73 41.25
N ILE A 84 18.38 -31.00 40.55
CA ILE A 84 18.28 -30.73 39.11
C ILE A 84 18.56 -29.26 38.80
N ALA A 85 18.01 -28.33 39.59
CA ALA A 85 18.24 -26.90 39.38
C ALA A 85 19.70 -26.48 39.62
N ALA A 86 20.37 -27.05 40.62
CA ALA A 86 21.79 -26.78 40.89
C ALA A 86 22.68 -27.28 39.74
N GLU A 87 22.45 -28.50 39.24
CA GLU A 87 23.16 -29.07 38.09
C GLU A 87 23.00 -28.22 36.82
N LEU A 88 21.82 -27.63 36.64
CA LEU A 88 21.50 -26.77 35.49
C LEU A 88 21.95 -25.31 35.64
N GLY A 89 22.38 -24.89 36.82
CA GLY A 89 22.61 -23.46 37.11
C GLY A 89 21.32 -22.62 37.00
N ARG A 90 20.17 -23.19 37.36
CA ARG A 90 18.85 -22.54 37.29
C ARG A 90 18.23 -22.41 38.67
N SER A 91 17.18 -21.57 38.78
CA SER A 91 16.42 -21.50 40.02
C SER A 91 15.57 -22.77 40.21
N PRO A 92 15.45 -23.31 41.45
CA PRO A 92 14.55 -24.43 41.74
C PRO A 92 13.10 -24.16 41.33
N SER A 93 12.67 -22.89 41.41
CA SER A 93 11.34 -22.46 40.99
C SER A 93 11.13 -22.56 39.48
N THR A 94 12.18 -22.45 38.66
CA THR A 94 12.10 -22.63 37.20
C THR A 94 11.84 -24.09 36.87
N VAL A 95 12.61 -25.00 37.48
CA VAL A 95 12.49 -26.45 37.28
C VAL A 95 11.13 -26.94 37.79
N SER A 96 10.74 -26.54 39.00
CA SER A 96 9.44 -26.91 39.57
C SER A 96 8.25 -26.46 38.70
N ARG A 97 8.22 -25.20 38.25
CA ARG A 97 7.14 -24.70 37.38
C ARG A 97 7.13 -25.39 36.02
N GLU A 98 8.30 -25.68 35.44
CA GLU A 98 8.40 -26.42 34.19
C GLU A 98 7.82 -27.82 34.32
N ILE A 99 8.16 -28.54 35.39
CA ILE A 99 7.66 -29.90 35.65
C ILE A 99 6.15 -29.88 35.87
N HIS A 100 5.67 -28.99 36.74
CA HIS A 100 4.26 -28.88 37.07
C HIS A 100 3.40 -28.57 35.84
N ARG A 101 3.80 -27.58 35.02
CA ARG A 101 3.10 -27.21 33.78
C ARG A 101 3.02 -28.35 32.77
N ASN A 102 3.97 -29.30 32.83
CA ASN A 102 4.11 -30.38 31.87
C ASN A 102 3.58 -31.73 32.37
N GLY A 103 2.79 -31.74 33.45
CA GLY A 103 2.10 -32.93 33.95
C GLY A 103 2.72 -33.59 35.18
N GLY A 104 3.66 -32.91 35.85
CA GLY A 104 4.31 -33.44 37.06
C GLY A 104 5.45 -34.41 36.77
N ALA A 105 6.10 -34.90 37.82
CA ALA A 105 7.32 -35.71 37.73
C ALA A 105 7.13 -36.99 36.89
N GLU A 106 6.02 -37.70 37.08
CA GLU A 106 5.74 -38.98 36.43
C GLU A 106 5.54 -38.84 34.91
N ARG A 107 4.83 -37.78 34.49
CA ARG A 107 4.42 -37.56 33.09
C ARG A 107 5.37 -36.63 32.32
N TYR A 108 6.36 -36.04 32.99
CA TYR A 108 7.29 -35.13 32.33
C TYR A 108 8.08 -35.85 31.24
N ARG A 109 8.08 -35.29 30.03
CA ARG A 109 8.90 -35.76 28.89
C ARG A 109 9.51 -34.55 28.19
N ALA A 110 10.83 -34.54 28.05
CA ALA A 110 11.58 -33.41 27.51
C ALA A 110 11.08 -32.95 26.14
N ALA A 111 10.91 -33.88 25.19
CA ALA A 111 10.49 -33.57 23.83
C ALA A 111 9.08 -32.93 23.76
N LEU A 112 8.13 -33.45 24.56
CA LEU A 112 6.78 -32.89 24.64
C LEU A 112 6.77 -31.52 25.30
N ALA A 113 7.55 -31.34 26.38
CA ALA A 113 7.70 -30.06 27.04
C ALA A 113 8.34 -29.01 26.12
N ASP A 114 9.34 -29.40 25.32
CA ASP A 114 9.98 -28.53 24.34
C ASP A 114 9.01 -28.09 23.24
N GLY A 115 8.24 -29.04 22.68
CA GLY A 115 7.19 -28.79 21.70
C GLY A 115 6.10 -27.85 22.23
N ARG A 116 5.57 -28.11 23.44
CA ARG A 116 4.58 -27.23 24.09
C ARG A 116 5.12 -25.83 24.33
N ALA A 117 6.37 -25.69 24.75
CA ALA A 117 7.00 -24.39 24.91
C ALA A 117 7.04 -23.60 23.59
N TRP A 118 7.36 -24.28 22.47
CA TRP A 118 7.31 -23.67 21.14
C TRP A 118 5.90 -23.30 20.70
N GLU A 119 4.88 -24.09 21.03
CA GLU A 119 3.49 -23.78 20.72
C GLU A 119 2.98 -22.58 21.52
N GLN A 120 3.20 -22.57 22.83
CA GLN A 120 2.79 -21.47 23.71
C GLN A 120 3.50 -20.16 23.36
N ALA A 121 4.76 -20.23 22.89
CA ALA A 121 5.49 -19.07 22.39
C ALA A 121 4.83 -18.41 21.17
N ARG A 122 3.90 -19.09 20.46
CA ARG A 122 3.15 -18.49 19.34
C ARG A 122 2.24 -17.36 19.80
N ARG A 123 1.75 -17.40 21.05
CA ARG A 123 0.82 -16.42 21.66
C ARG A 123 -0.13 -15.79 20.64
N PRO A 124 -0.96 -16.61 19.95
CA PRO A 124 -1.80 -16.10 18.88
C PRO A 124 -2.77 -15.06 19.44
N GLN A 125 -2.67 -13.83 18.94
CA GLN A 125 -3.64 -12.77 19.25
C GLN A 125 -4.69 -12.75 18.15
N PRO A 126 -6.00 -12.71 18.49
CA PRO A 126 -7.05 -12.51 17.51
C PRO A 126 -6.81 -11.23 16.72
N CYS A 127 -7.11 -11.25 15.43
CA CYS A 127 -7.00 -10.05 14.60
C CYS A 127 -8.03 -9.01 15.06
N ALA A 128 -7.67 -7.73 15.12
CA ALA A 128 -8.61 -6.65 15.49
C ALA A 128 -9.88 -6.64 14.62
N LEU A 129 -9.77 -6.97 13.32
CA LEU A 129 -10.92 -7.08 12.42
C LEU A 129 -11.79 -8.33 12.71
N ALA A 130 -11.24 -9.36 13.32
CA ALA A 130 -12.01 -10.54 13.74
C ALA A 130 -12.83 -10.23 15.00
N LEU A 131 -12.29 -9.39 15.89
CA LEU A 131 -12.94 -8.98 17.14
C LEU A 131 -13.98 -7.88 16.92
N ASN A 132 -13.90 -7.13 15.81
CA ASN A 132 -14.83 -6.04 15.50
C ASN A 132 -15.43 -6.19 14.08
N PRO A 133 -16.60 -6.86 13.96
CA PRO A 133 -17.29 -7.05 12.69
C PRO A 133 -17.73 -5.75 12.01
N GLU A 134 -18.08 -4.72 12.79
CA GLU A 134 -18.45 -3.41 12.27
C GLU A 134 -17.27 -2.75 11.55
N LEU A 135 -16.10 -2.75 12.19
CA LEU A 135 -14.87 -2.26 11.60
C LEU A 135 -14.49 -3.06 10.34
N ALA A 136 -14.63 -4.39 10.36
CA ALA A 136 -14.37 -5.23 9.20
C ALA A 136 -15.30 -4.91 8.01
N ARG A 137 -16.59 -4.66 8.29
CA ARG A 137 -17.57 -4.22 7.28
C ARG A 137 -17.18 -2.86 6.71
N LEU A 138 -16.83 -1.90 7.55
CA LEU A 138 -16.46 -0.55 7.13
C LEU A 138 -15.19 -0.57 6.26
N VAL A 139 -14.16 -1.31 6.67
CA VAL A 139 -12.94 -1.52 5.87
C VAL A 139 -13.28 -2.15 4.51
N SER A 140 -14.15 -3.17 4.50
CA SER A 140 -14.57 -3.83 3.25
C SER A 140 -15.29 -2.87 2.29
N GLN A 141 -16.19 -2.03 2.82
CA GLN A 141 -16.91 -1.02 2.04
C GLN A 141 -15.95 0.01 1.43
N LYS A 142 -14.99 0.53 2.22
CA LYS A 142 -14.01 1.49 1.70
C LYS A 142 -13.04 0.85 0.70
N LEU A 143 -12.67 -0.42 0.89
CA LEU A 143 -11.91 -1.19 -0.12
C LEU A 143 -12.68 -1.34 -1.42
N ALA A 144 -14.00 -1.60 -1.38
CA ALA A 144 -14.84 -1.67 -2.56
C ALA A 144 -14.90 -0.33 -3.33
N LEU A 145 -14.80 0.79 -2.62
CA LEU A 145 -14.60 2.13 -3.18
C LEU A 145 -13.16 2.39 -3.68
N GLN A 146 -12.32 1.35 -3.72
CA GLN A 146 -10.94 1.36 -4.19
C GLN A 146 -10.01 2.26 -3.35
N TRP A 147 -10.35 2.51 -2.08
CA TRP A 147 -9.45 3.18 -1.15
C TRP A 147 -8.30 2.24 -0.79
N SER A 148 -7.08 2.78 -0.72
CA SER A 148 -5.94 1.98 -0.26
C SER A 148 -6.04 1.70 1.26
N PRO A 149 -5.47 0.59 1.75
CA PRO A 149 -5.38 0.32 3.19
C PRO A 149 -4.83 1.48 4.03
N GLN A 150 -3.86 2.24 3.49
CA GLN A 150 -3.31 3.42 4.16
C GLN A 150 -4.29 4.57 4.27
N GLN A 151 -5.10 4.79 3.23
CA GLN A 151 -6.16 5.80 3.23
C GLN A 151 -7.26 5.45 4.22
N ILE A 152 -7.67 4.18 4.26
CA ILE A 152 -8.69 3.69 5.19
C ILE A 152 -8.21 3.86 6.63
N ALA A 153 -7.00 3.43 6.95
CA ALA A 153 -6.45 3.55 8.31
C ALA A 153 -6.37 5.01 8.80
N GLY A 154 -5.91 5.93 7.94
CA GLY A 154 -5.83 7.34 8.32
C GLY A 154 -7.20 8.02 8.43
N TRP A 155 -8.13 7.68 7.53
CA TRP A 155 -9.51 8.15 7.59
C TRP A 155 -10.22 7.67 8.86
N LEU A 156 -10.08 6.39 9.22
CA LEU A 156 -10.66 5.84 10.46
C LEU A 156 -10.17 6.59 11.71
N ARG A 157 -8.88 6.93 11.77
CA ARG A 157 -8.33 7.71 12.89
C ARG A 157 -8.93 9.13 12.96
N ARG A 158 -9.24 9.71 11.82
CA ARG A 158 -9.83 11.06 11.72
C ARG A 158 -11.31 11.07 12.10
N GLU A 159 -12.09 10.12 11.61
CA GLU A 159 -13.54 10.03 11.88
C GLU A 159 -13.85 9.47 13.27
N HIS A 160 -12.93 8.68 13.84
CA HIS A 160 -13.11 8.04 15.14
C HIS A 160 -11.89 8.29 16.05
N PRO A 161 -11.60 9.57 16.40
CA PRO A 161 -10.42 9.90 17.20
C PRO A 161 -10.46 9.27 18.59
N ASP A 162 -11.63 9.27 19.22
CA ASP A 162 -11.82 8.82 20.61
C ASP A 162 -12.23 7.35 20.74
N THR A 163 -12.40 6.64 19.61
CA THR A 163 -12.87 5.24 19.61
C THR A 163 -11.77 4.32 19.10
N GLU A 164 -10.89 3.87 20.01
CA GLU A 164 -9.74 3.02 19.68
C GLU A 164 -10.15 1.72 18.95
N ARG A 165 -11.30 1.13 19.33
CA ARG A 165 -11.85 -0.07 18.66
C ARG A 165 -12.16 0.12 17.17
N MET A 166 -12.30 1.36 16.70
CA MET A 166 -12.53 1.70 15.29
C MET A 166 -11.24 2.06 14.54
N GLN A 167 -10.09 2.02 15.22
CA GLN A 167 -8.80 2.29 14.60
C GLN A 167 -8.09 0.98 14.25
N VAL A 168 -7.46 0.94 13.08
CA VAL A 168 -6.68 -0.22 12.63
C VAL A 168 -5.51 0.22 11.78
N SER A 169 -4.35 -0.40 11.98
CA SER A 169 -3.18 -0.18 11.13
C SER A 169 -3.44 -0.68 9.72
N HIS A 170 -2.96 0.06 8.71
CA HIS A 170 -2.97 -0.37 7.32
C HIS A 170 -2.23 -1.71 7.11
N GLU A 171 -1.24 -2.03 7.95
CA GLU A 171 -0.57 -3.33 7.92
C GLU A 171 -1.52 -4.47 8.32
N THR A 172 -2.40 -4.24 9.31
CA THR A 172 -3.41 -5.22 9.69
C THR A 172 -4.39 -5.47 8.54
N ILE A 173 -4.81 -4.42 7.82
CA ILE A 173 -5.65 -4.55 6.62
C ILE A 173 -4.91 -5.36 5.53
N TYR A 174 -3.65 -5.03 5.21
CA TYR A 174 -2.86 -5.77 4.23
C TYR A 174 -2.68 -7.25 4.62
N ARG A 175 -2.32 -7.54 5.87
CA ARG A 175 -2.19 -8.92 6.36
C ARG A 175 -3.50 -9.68 6.26
N SER A 176 -4.63 -9.03 6.55
CA SER A 176 -5.97 -9.61 6.45
C SER A 176 -6.41 -9.89 5.01
N LEU A 177 -5.90 -9.15 4.03
CA LEU A 177 -6.10 -9.44 2.59
C LEU A 177 -5.17 -10.54 2.09
N PHE A 178 -3.88 -10.48 2.42
CA PHE A 178 -2.87 -11.39 1.87
C PHE A 178 -2.81 -12.76 2.56
N VAL A 179 -3.18 -12.84 3.85
CA VAL A 179 -3.12 -14.09 4.62
C VAL A 179 -4.53 -14.67 4.75
N GLN A 180 -4.88 -15.56 3.81
CA GLN A 180 -6.20 -16.17 3.71
C GLN A 180 -6.64 -16.88 5.00
N ALA A 181 -5.70 -17.47 5.74
CA ALA A 181 -5.96 -18.13 7.02
C ALA A 181 -6.58 -17.20 8.09
N ARG A 182 -6.58 -15.88 7.89
CA ARG A 182 -7.27 -14.95 8.79
C ARG A 182 -8.77 -14.90 8.59
N GLY A 183 -9.29 -15.19 7.39
CA GLY A 183 -10.74 -15.29 7.11
C GLY A 183 -11.60 -14.04 7.34
N VAL A 184 -11.00 -12.89 7.71
CA VAL A 184 -11.76 -11.67 8.10
C VAL A 184 -12.19 -10.77 6.94
N LEU A 185 -11.53 -10.88 5.78
CA LEU A 185 -11.82 -10.09 4.58
C LEU A 185 -11.92 -11.03 3.38
N LYS A 186 -12.89 -10.79 2.49
CA LYS A 186 -13.04 -11.58 1.27
C LYS A 186 -11.84 -11.38 0.34
N LYS A 187 -11.34 -12.47 -0.24
CA LYS A 187 -10.19 -12.46 -1.18
C LYS A 187 -10.42 -11.55 -2.40
N GLU A 188 -11.66 -11.46 -2.87
CA GLU A 188 -12.07 -10.63 -4.01
C GLU A 188 -11.74 -9.14 -3.80
N LEU A 189 -11.69 -8.67 -2.54
CA LEU A 189 -11.37 -7.28 -2.22
C LEU A 189 -9.95 -6.88 -2.66
N MET A 190 -9.07 -7.86 -2.90
CA MET A 190 -7.73 -7.63 -3.44
C MET A 190 -7.76 -7.03 -4.86
N ALA A 191 -8.82 -7.27 -5.62
CA ALA A 191 -9.01 -6.70 -6.96
C ALA A 191 -9.17 -5.17 -6.92
N HIS A 192 -9.59 -4.60 -5.78
CA HIS A 192 -9.73 -3.16 -5.61
C HIS A 192 -8.43 -2.46 -5.20
N LEU A 193 -7.38 -3.22 -4.87
CA LEU A 193 -6.06 -2.64 -4.61
C LEU A 193 -5.46 -2.07 -5.90
N ARG A 194 -4.81 -0.91 -5.79
CA ARG A 194 -4.22 -0.16 -6.92
C ARG A 194 -3.31 -1.00 -7.82
N THR A 195 -2.51 -1.89 -7.25
CA THR A 195 -1.58 -2.75 -8.00
C THR A 195 -2.09 -4.18 -8.20
N ARG A 196 -3.32 -4.50 -7.75
CA ARG A 196 -3.97 -5.83 -7.81
C ARG A 196 -3.08 -7.00 -7.40
N ARG A 197 -2.14 -6.76 -6.48
CA ARG A 197 -1.12 -7.75 -6.11
C ARG A 197 -1.75 -8.85 -5.25
N SER A 198 -1.38 -10.09 -5.52
CA SER A 198 -1.80 -11.26 -4.74
C SER A 198 -0.99 -11.45 -3.45
N MET A 199 0.20 -10.86 -3.36
CA MET A 199 1.09 -10.96 -2.22
C MET A 199 2.01 -9.75 -2.11
N ARG A 200 2.57 -9.52 -0.92
CA ARG A 200 3.54 -8.46 -0.68
C ARG A 200 4.85 -8.78 -1.41
N ARG A 201 5.41 -7.78 -2.10
CA ARG A 201 6.77 -7.82 -2.64
C ARG A 201 7.68 -6.95 -1.79
N THR A 202 8.94 -7.34 -1.71
CA THR A 202 9.96 -6.56 -1.03
C THR A 202 10.32 -5.31 -1.82
N ARG A 203 10.69 -4.25 -1.11
CA ARG A 203 11.20 -3.02 -1.74
C ARG A 203 12.64 -3.17 -2.22
N ALA A 204 13.43 -4.05 -1.60
CA ALA A 204 14.81 -4.34 -2.01
C ALA A 204 14.92 -4.87 -3.45
N GLY A 205 13.93 -5.65 -3.91
CA GLY A 205 13.85 -6.13 -5.30
C GLY A 205 13.34 -5.10 -6.32
N LEU A 206 12.99 -3.87 -5.90
CA LEU A 206 12.69 -2.75 -6.81
C LEU A 206 13.98 -2.02 -7.25
N GLY A 207 15.14 -2.44 -6.74
CA GLY A 207 16.45 -1.87 -7.03
C GLY A 207 17.24 -2.63 -8.09
N LYS A 208 16.71 -2.71 -9.32
CA LYS A 208 17.56 -2.56 -10.51
C LYS A 208 16.95 -1.42 -11.32
N ALA A 209 17.33 -0.21 -10.93
CA ALA A 209 17.06 0.96 -11.73
C ALA A 209 17.76 0.76 -13.09
N SER A 210 16.98 0.69 -14.17
CA SER A 210 17.54 1.01 -15.48
C SER A 210 17.89 2.50 -15.46
N PRO A 211 19.12 2.90 -15.81
CA PRO A 211 19.44 4.31 -15.95
C PRO A 211 18.64 4.85 -17.14
N ARG A 212 17.71 5.77 -16.88
CA ARG A 212 17.13 6.62 -17.92
C ARG A 212 17.90 7.94 -17.91
N GLY A 213 18.49 8.25 -19.05
CA GLY A 213 19.54 9.26 -19.23
C GLY A 213 19.13 10.71 -18.97
N GLN A 214 20.16 11.52 -18.74
CA GLN A 214 20.15 12.98 -18.60
C GLN A 214 20.39 13.66 -19.95
N ILE A 215 19.97 14.92 -20.12
CA ILE A 215 20.48 15.82 -21.16
C ILE A 215 20.65 17.24 -20.57
N PRO A 216 21.80 17.94 -20.76
CA PRO A 216 22.10 19.29 -20.23
C PRO A 216 21.49 20.46 -21.04
N ASP A 217 21.65 21.68 -20.47
CA ASP A 217 21.48 23.06 -20.98
C ASP A 217 20.06 23.63 -21.27
N ALA A 218 19.40 24.24 -20.27
CA ALA A 218 18.29 25.20 -20.45
C ALA A 218 18.07 26.14 -19.22
N VAL A 219 17.53 27.34 -19.45
CA VAL A 219 17.31 28.49 -18.53
C VAL A 219 15.78 28.73 -18.31
N SER A 220 15.27 29.45 -17.29
CA SER A 220 14.89 29.07 -15.90
C SER A 220 13.55 29.77 -15.50
N ILE A 221 12.72 29.17 -14.63
CA ILE A 221 11.38 29.60 -14.11
C ILE A 221 11.36 30.79 -13.12
N LEU A 222 12.36 31.67 -13.13
CA LEU A 222 12.56 32.65 -12.04
C LEU A 222 11.55 33.82 -11.99
N ASP A 223 10.58 33.89 -12.90
CA ASP A 223 9.60 34.99 -12.99
C ASP A 223 8.27 34.71 -12.25
N ARG A 224 8.14 33.63 -11.47
CA ARG A 224 6.91 33.32 -10.73
C ARG A 224 6.90 33.95 -9.32
N PRO A 225 5.78 34.55 -8.89
CA PRO A 225 5.60 34.97 -7.50
C PRO A 225 5.65 33.79 -6.52
N ALA A 226 6.32 33.96 -5.37
CA ALA A 226 6.53 32.92 -4.35
C ALA A 226 5.23 32.28 -3.82
N GLN A 227 4.10 33.00 -3.85
CA GLN A 227 2.80 32.50 -3.36
C GLN A 227 2.28 31.28 -4.15
N ILE A 228 2.77 31.07 -5.38
CA ILE A 228 2.35 29.97 -6.26
C ILE A 228 3.09 28.66 -5.94
N GLU A 229 4.27 28.69 -5.32
CA GLU A 229 5.02 27.48 -4.95
C GLU A 229 4.45 26.80 -3.68
N ASP A 230 3.99 27.59 -2.72
CA ASP A 230 3.58 27.10 -1.39
C ASP A 230 2.24 26.33 -1.39
N ARG A 231 1.53 26.31 -2.53
CA ARG A 231 0.21 25.66 -2.67
C ARG A 231 -0.78 26.12 -1.60
N ALA A 232 -0.58 27.32 -1.07
CA ALA A 232 -1.26 27.83 0.11
C ALA A 232 -2.66 28.38 -0.21
N VAL A 233 -2.88 28.79 -1.46
CA VAL A 233 -4.10 29.45 -1.92
C VAL A 233 -4.81 28.59 -2.97
N PRO A 234 -6.15 28.42 -2.90
CA PRO A 234 -6.92 27.74 -3.92
C PRO A 234 -6.98 28.52 -5.23
N GLY A 235 -7.24 27.80 -6.32
CA GLY A 235 -7.52 28.38 -7.64
C GLY A 235 -6.36 28.28 -8.63
N HIS A 236 -5.26 27.64 -8.26
CA HIS A 236 -4.16 27.32 -9.17
C HIS A 236 -4.24 25.85 -9.57
N TRP A 237 -4.32 25.58 -10.85
CA TRP A 237 -4.55 24.24 -11.39
C TRP A 237 -3.34 23.75 -12.20
N GLU A 238 -3.10 22.44 -12.17
CA GLU A 238 -2.18 21.75 -13.06
C GLU A 238 -3.00 20.92 -14.05
N GLY A 239 -2.67 21.00 -15.34
CA GLY A 239 -3.35 20.27 -16.40
C GLY A 239 -2.42 19.32 -17.14
N ASP A 240 -2.92 18.18 -17.62
CA ASP A 240 -2.20 17.19 -18.43
C ASP A 240 -3.11 16.51 -19.44
N LEU A 241 -2.53 15.86 -20.46
CA LEU A 241 -3.25 14.99 -21.38
C LEU A 241 -2.90 13.52 -21.15
N VAL A 242 -3.89 12.75 -20.69
CA VAL A 242 -3.76 11.31 -20.51
C VAL A 242 -4.10 10.60 -21.82
N THR A 243 -3.09 10.01 -22.44
CA THR A 243 -3.24 9.26 -23.70
C THR A 243 -3.60 7.79 -23.47
N GLY A 244 -4.50 7.30 -24.32
CA GLY A 244 -4.95 5.90 -24.44
C GLY A 244 -4.53 5.24 -25.76
N ALA A 245 -5.12 4.09 -26.06
CA ALA A 245 -5.01 3.45 -27.36
C ALA A 245 -5.83 4.20 -28.43
N LYS A 246 -5.58 3.91 -29.71
CA LYS A 246 -6.29 4.50 -30.86
C LYS A 246 -6.30 6.03 -30.88
N ASN A 247 -5.23 6.67 -30.38
CA ASN A 247 -5.11 8.13 -30.32
C ASN A 247 -6.31 8.78 -29.60
N SER A 248 -6.80 8.13 -28.54
CA SER A 248 -7.81 8.66 -27.64
C SER A 248 -7.15 9.37 -26.45
N HIS A 249 -7.76 10.46 -25.99
CA HIS A 249 -7.18 11.36 -25.01
C HIS A 249 -8.23 11.82 -24.00
N ILE A 250 -7.79 12.08 -22.76
CA ILE A 250 -8.60 12.70 -21.71
C ILE A 250 -7.73 13.77 -21.05
N ALA A 251 -8.24 14.98 -20.92
CA ALA A 251 -7.56 16.04 -20.19
C ALA A 251 -7.79 15.87 -18.68
N THR A 252 -6.75 16.06 -17.88
CA THR A 252 -6.84 16.00 -16.42
C THR A 252 -6.46 17.36 -15.84
N LEU A 253 -7.34 17.93 -15.02
CA LEU A 253 -7.11 19.19 -14.32
C LEU A 253 -7.08 18.91 -12.82
N VAL A 254 -6.06 19.39 -12.12
CA VAL A 254 -5.88 19.14 -10.69
C VAL A 254 -5.57 20.42 -9.95
N GLU A 255 -6.43 20.79 -9.01
CA GLU A 255 -6.26 21.98 -8.17
C GLU A 255 -5.12 21.76 -7.16
N ARG A 256 -4.18 22.69 -7.08
CA ARG A 256 -2.90 22.50 -6.39
C ARG A 256 -3.00 22.60 -4.87
N HIS A 257 -4.01 23.25 -4.31
CA HIS A 257 -4.20 23.30 -2.86
C HIS A 257 -4.89 22.02 -2.34
N SER A 258 -6.11 21.79 -2.81
CA SER A 258 -7.03 20.72 -2.42
C SER A 258 -6.81 19.38 -3.10
N ARG A 259 -6.03 19.32 -4.20
CA ARG A 259 -5.86 18.12 -5.05
C ARG A 259 -7.16 17.68 -5.73
N PHE A 260 -8.15 18.56 -5.83
CA PHE A 260 -9.41 18.27 -6.51
C PHE A 260 -9.14 18.04 -7.99
N ALA A 261 -9.59 16.90 -8.52
CA ALA A 261 -9.31 16.46 -9.88
C ALA A 261 -10.57 16.49 -10.73
N LEU A 262 -10.45 17.02 -11.94
CA LEU A 262 -11.45 16.96 -13.00
C LEU A 262 -10.88 16.17 -14.17
N LEU A 263 -11.71 15.33 -14.77
CA LEU A 263 -11.41 14.57 -15.98
C LEU A 263 -12.31 15.09 -17.09
N VAL A 264 -11.71 15.55 -18.18
CA VAL A 264 -12.42 16.24 -19.26
C VAL A 264 -12.27 15.43 -20.54
N GLN A 265 -13.40 15.08 -21.14
CA GLN A 265 -13.46 14.43 -22.43
C GLN A 265 -12.93 15.38 -23.51
N VAL A 266 -12.04 14.89 -24.36
CA VAL A 266 -11.53 15.63 -25.51
C VAL A 266 -11.73 14.80 -26.78
N ASP A 267 -12.11 15.46 -27.86
CA ASP A 267 -12.39 14.81 -29.14
C ASP A 267 -11.09 14.45 -29.92
N GLY A 268 -9.97 15.05 -29.53
CA GLY A 268 -8.66 14.86 -30.14
C GLY A 268 -7.54 15.49 -29.30
N LYS A 269 -6.30 15.24 -29.72
CA LYS A 269 -5.11 15.89 -29.14
C LYS A 269 -4.76 17.22 -29.81
N ASP A 270 -5.47 17.60 -30.87
CA ASP A 270 -5.24 18.87 -31.52
C ASP A 270 -5.64 20.02 -30.59
N THR A 271 -5.02 21.16 -30.82
CA THR A 271 -5.14 22.32 -29.94
C THR A 271 -6.57 22.85 -29.86
N ALA A 272 -7.32 22.78 -30.96
CA ALA A 272 -8.67 23.33 -31.01
C ALA A 272 -9.62 22.49 -30.13
N SER A 273 -9.59 21.16 -30.27
CA SER A 273 -10.39 20.26 -29.44
C SER A 273 -10.05 20.37 -27.96
N VAL A 274 -8.77 20.44 -27.60
CA VAL A 274 -8.34 20.57 -26.19
C VAL A 274 -8.77 21.91 -25.60
N VAL A 275 -8.51 23.03 -26.28
CA VAL A 275 -8.91 24.37 -25.80
C VAL A 275 -10.43 24.49 -25.66
N GLN A 276 -11.20 23.97 -26.62
CA GLN A 276 -12.66 24.01 -26.58
C GLN A 276 -13.22 23.21 -25.39
N ALA A 277 -12.70 22.00 -25.17
CA ALA A 277 -13.10 21.15 -24.06
C ALA A 277 -12.76 21.79 -22.70
N LEU A 278 -11.54 22.31 -22.54
CA LEU A 278 -11.12 22.99 -21.33
C LEU A 278 -11.95 24.26 -21.06
N THR A 279 -12.20 25.08 -22.08
CA THR A 279 -13.03 26.30 -21.95
C THR A 279 -14.43 25.95 -21.47
N ARG A 280 -15.04 24.90 -22.04
CA ARG A 280 -16.36 24.41 -21.64
C ARG A 280 -16.39 23.99 -20.18
N GLU A 281 -15.36 23.29 -19.73
CA GLU A 281 -15.30 22.80 -18.35
C GLU A 281 -15.05 23.94 -17.36
N VAL A 282 -14.13 24.86 -17.66
CA VAL A 282 -13.86 26.01 -16.78
C VAL A 282 -15.09 26.89 -16.60
N LYS A 283 -15.88 27.10 -17.67
CA LYS A 283 -17.14 27.86 -17.59
C LYS A 283 -18.24 27.19 -16.76
N ARG A 284 -18.11 25.90 -16.43
CA ARG A 284 -19.02 25.20 -15.52
C ARG A 284 -18.62 25.35 -14.06
N LEU A 285 -17.36 25.71 -13.80
CA LEU A 285 -16.90 25.98 -12.45
C LEU A 285 -17.46 27.33 -11.96
N PRO A 286 -17.69 27.49 -10.66
CA PRO A 286 -18.03 28.80 -10.11
C PRO A 286 -16.95 29.84 -10.45
N GLU A 287 -17.38 31.06 -10.71
CA GLU A 287 -16.48 32.17 -11.05
C GLU A 287 -15.37 32.32 -9.99
N GLY A 288 -14.14 32.59 -10.43
CA GLY A 288 -12.97 32.69 -9.56
C GLY A 288 -12.41 31.37 -9.01
N SER A 289 -13.03 30.22 -9.30
CA SER A 289 -12.53 28.89 -8.88
C SER A 289 -11.24 28.45 -9.58
N MET A 290 -10.96 29.04 -10.74
CA MET A 290 -9.72 28.85 -11.48
C MET A 290 -9.14 30.23 -11.81
N LYS A 291 -7.98 30.54 -11.25
CA LYS A 291 -7.21 31.76 -11.48
C LYS A 291 -6.08 31.51 -12.48
N SER A 292 -5.45 30.34 -12.37
CA SER A 292 -4.41 29.95 -13.32
C SER A 292 -4.38 28.46 -13.62
N LEU A 293 -3.87 28.14 -14.80
CA LEU A 293 -3.66 26.78 -15.30
C LEU A 293 -2.21 26.60 -15.73
N THR A 294 -1.53 25.62 -15.12
CA THR A 294 -0.18 25.20 -15.51
C THR A 294 -0.24 23.98 -16.40
N TRP A 295 0.29 24.06 -17.62
CA TRP A 295 0.31 22.96 -18.61
C TRP A 295 1.74 22.54 -18.96
N ASP A 296 1.94 21.37 -19.56
CA ASP A 296 3.24 21.01 -20.15
C ASP A 296 3.44 21.75 -21.48
N ARG A 297 4.66 21.78 -22.01
CA ARG A 297 4.96 22.40 -23.31
C ARG A 297 4.47 21.57 -24.51
N GLY A 298 3.44 20.77 -24.31
CA GLY A 298 2.75 20.07 -25.37
C GLY A 298 2.13 21.07 -26.36
N MET A 299 2.10 20.70 -27.65
CA MET A 299 1.45 21.52 -28.69
C MET A 299 -0.09 21.54 -28.52
N GLU A 300 -0.62 20.67 -27.67
CA GLU A 300 -2.04 20.53 -27.36
C GLU A 300 -2.67 21.80 -26.75
N LEU A 301 -1.85 22.72 -26.21
CA LEU A 301 -2.33 24.01 -25.70
C LEU A 301 -1.69 25.22 -26.41
N ALA A 302 -1.23 25.06 -27.65
CA ALA A 302 -0.57 26.13 -28.41
C ALA A 302 -1.44 27.41 -28.55
N GLN A 303 -2.77 27.29 -28.63
CA GLN A 303 -3.73 28.39 -28.72
C GLN A 303 -4.26 28.83 -27.34
N HIS A 304 -3.49 28.64 -26.26
CA HIS A 304 -3.85 29.03 -24.88
C HIS A 304 -4.30 30.49 -24.73
N ARG A 305 -3.89 31.40 -25.62
CA ARG A 305 -4.37 32.80 -25.62
C ARG A 305 -5.88 32.87 -25.82
N MET A 306 -6.44 32.06 -26.71
CA MET A 306 -7.89 32.00 -26.92
C MET A 306 -8.61 31.46 -25.68
N PHE A 307 -8.02 30.45 -25.03
CA PHE A 307 -8.53 29.94 -23.75
C PHE A 307 -8.54 31.02 -22.67
N SER A 308 -7.44 31.76 -22.53
CA SER A 308 -7.28 32.80 -21.50
C SER A 308 -8.27 33.96 -21.74
N MET A 309 -8.42 34.39 -23.00
CA MET A 309 -9.41 35.43 -23.36
C MET A 309 -10.86 35.00 -23.10
N ALA A 310 -11.17 33.71 -23.22
CA ALA A 310 -12.52 33.20 -23.06
C ALA A 310 -12.90 32.85 -21.61
N THR A 311 -11.91 32.72 -20.71
CA THR A 311 -12.09 32.23 -19.33
C THR A 311 -11.48 33.13 -18.26
N GLU A 312 -10.69 34.14 -18.64
CA GLU A 312 -9.91 35.01 -17.75
C GLU A 312 -8.90 34.25 -16.87
N VAL A 313 -8.56 33.01 -17.27
CA VAL A 313 -7.58 32.17 -16.58
C VAL A 313 -6.18 32.39 -17.16
N ASP A 314 -5.22 32.68 -16.30
CA ASP A 314 -3.82 32.79 -16.69
C ASP A 314 -3.21 31.41 -16.99
N VAL A 315 -2.66 31.25 -18.20
CA VAL A 315 -2.00 29.99 -18.59
C VAL A 315 -0.49 30.10 -18.47
N PHE A 316 0.09 29.16 -17.73
CA PHE A 316 1.54 29.02 -17.55
C PHE A 316 2.03 27.69 -18.12
N PHE A 317 3.22 27.69 -18.72
CA PHE A 317 3.85 26.47 -19.22
C PHE A 317 5.01 26.05 -18.31
N CYS A 318 5.20 24.74 -18.16
CA CYS A 318 6.35 24.18 -17.43
C CYS A 318 7.64 24.37 -18.23
N ASP A 319 8.77 24.27 -17.54
CA ASP A 319 10.05 24.21 -18.22
C ASP A 319 10.24 22.85 -18.92
N PRO A 320 10.95 22.81 -20.06
CA PRO A 320 11.36 21.56 -20.66
C PRO A 320 12.14 20.73 -19.64
N ARG A 321 11.86 19.42 -19.58
CA ARG A 321 12.56 18.45 -18.71
C ARG A 321 12.42 18.70 -17.20
N SER A 322 11.41 19.46 -16.76
CA SER A 322 11.10 19.70 -15.35
C SER A 322 9.79 19.06 -14.89
N PRO A 323 9.60 17.73 -15.01
CA PRO A 323 8.34 17.07 -14.65
C PRO A 323 7.97 17.24 -13.17
N TRP A 324 8.94 17.49 -12.28
CA TRP A 324 8.71 17.75 -10.86
C TRP A 324 7.88 19.02 -10.59
N GLN A 325 7.86 19.98 -11.53
CA GLN A 325 7.01 21.18 -11.45
C GLN A 325 5.51 20.83 -11.52
N ARG A 326 5.17 19.60 -11.92
CA ARG A 326 3.82 19.03 -11.94
C ARG A 326 3.68 17.76 -11.09
N GLY A 327 4.40 17.70 -9.97
CA GLY A 327 4.36 16.54 -9.07
C GLY A 327 2.94 16.19 -8.58
N THR A 328 2.01 17.17 -8.57
CA THR A 328 0.60 16.91 -8.26
C THR A 328 -0.05 16.07 -9.35
N ASN A 329 0.03 16.55 -10.59
CA ASN A 329 -0.65 15.92 -11.70
C ASN A 329 -0.06 14.53 -12.00
N GLU A 330 1.26 14.34 -11.92
CA GLU A 330 1.87 13.02 -12.11
C GLU A 330 1.32 11.98 -11.11
N ASN A 331 1.24 12.34 -9.83
CA ASN A 331 0.68 11.45 -8.81
C ASN A 331 -0.82 11.20 -9.03
N THR A 332 -1.57 12.23 -9.41
CA THR A 332 -3.01 12.12 -9.71
C THR A 332 -3.27 11.26 -10.95
N ASN A 333 -2.50 11.43 -12.02
CA ASN A 333 -2.58 10.58 -13.21
C ASN A 333 -2.28 9.12 -12.87
N GLY A 334 -1.32 8.87 -11.97
CA GLY A 334 -1.10 7.54 -11.43
C GLY A 334 -2.34 6.93 -10.73
N LEU A 335 -3.25 7.75 -10.18
CA LEU A 335 -4.51 7.31 -9.56
C LEU A 335 -5.62 7.17 -10.61
N VAL A 336 -5.69 8.09 -11.57
CA VAL A 336 -6.59 8.04 -12.72
C VAL A 336 -6.39 6.75 -13.51
N ARG A 337 -5.13 6.28 -13.66
CA ARG A 337 -4.82 4.98 -14.31
C ARG A 337 -5.42 3.75 -13.63
N GLN A 338 -5.97 3.87 -12.41
CA GLN A 338 -6.78 2.81 -11.80
C GLN A 338 -8.14 2.62 -12.50
N TYR A 339 -8.65 3.68 -13.12
CA TYR A 339 -9.92 3.75 -13.83
C TYR A 339 -9.74 3.76 -15.35
N LEU A 340 -8.65 4.37 -15.82
CA LEU A 340 -8.30 4.54 -17.22
C LEU A 340 -6.95 3.84 -17.51
N PRO A 341 -6.90 2.50 -17.59
CA PRO A 341 -5.66 1.75 -17.72
C PRO A 341 -4.82 2.20 -18.93
N LYS A 342 -3.49 2.06 -18.83
CA LYS A 342 -2.62 2.31 -19.99
C LYS A 342 -2.97 1.33 -21.13
N GLY A 343 -3.05 1.85 -22.34
CA GLY A 343 -3.41 1.07 -23.53
C GLY A 343 -4.91 0.75 -23.67
N ALA A 344 -5.76 1.24 -22.75
CA ALA A 344 -7.21 1.22 -22.96
C ALA A 344 -7.61 2.27 -24.00
N ASP A 345 -8.63 1.96 -24.80
CA ASP A 345 -9.32 2.94 -25.64
C ASP A 345 -10.13 3.86 -24.73
N LEU A 346 -9.82 5.15 -24.73
CA LEU A 346 -10.45 6.16 -23.88
C LEU A 346 -11.67 6.81 -24.55
N SER A 347 -11.88 6.60 -25.85
CA SER A 347 -13.02 7.17 -26.58
C SER A 347 -14.37 6.61 -26.11
N VAL A 348 -14.35 5.45 -25.45
CA VAL A 348 -15.55 4.78 -24.92
C VAL A 348 -16.11 5.44 -23.66
N TYR A 349 -15.37 6.35 -23.03
CA TYR A 349 -15.81 7.02 -21.80
C TYR A 349 -16.54 8.31 -22.15
N SER A 350 -17.78 8.42 -21.69
CA SER A 350 -18.54 9.67 -21.75
C SER A 350 -18.06 10.65 -20.69
N GLN A 351 -18.36 11.95 -20.85
CA GLN A 351 -18.11 12.93 -19.78
C GLN A 351 -18.76 12.51 -18.45
N ALA A 352 -19.96 11.89 -18.47
CA ALA A 352 -20.62 11.43 -17.25
C ALA A 352 -19.83 10.30 -16.54
N ASP A 353 -19.19 9.40 -17.29
CA ASP A 353 -18.30 8.37 -16.73
C ASP A 353 -17.07 9.02 -16.08
N LEU A 354 -16.50 10.04 -16.72
CA LEU A 354 -15.36 10.80 -16.23
C LEU A 354 -15.70 11.59 -14.96
N ASP A 355 -16.90 12.16 -14.88
CA ASP A 355 -17.40 12.86 -13.69
C ASP A 355 -17.57 11.88 -12.52
N ALA A 356 -18.09 10.68 -12.78
CA ALA A 356 -18.20 9.63 -11.77
C ALA A 356 -16.82 9.18 -11.24
N ILE A 357 -15.82 9.09 -12.13
CA ILE A 357 -14.43 8.80 -11.73
C ILE A 357 -13.85 9.96 -10.91
N SER A 358 -14.04 11.20 -11.34
CA SER A 358 -13.60 12.41 -10.65
C SER A 358 -14.20 12.47 -9.24
N MET A 359 -15.51 12.22 -9.10
CA MET A 359 -16.19 12.13 -7.82
C MET A 359 -15.56 11.08 -6.89
N ARG A 360 -15.23 9.89 -7.41
CA ARG A 360 -14.53 8.85 -6.62
C ARG A 360 -13.13 9.25 -6.21
N LEU A 361 -12.42 10.02 -7.03
CA LEU A 361 -11.09 10.55 -6.69
C LEU A 361 -11.17 11.69 -5.66
N ASN A 362 -12.22 12.51 -5.73
CA ASN A 362 -12.39 13.70 -4.90
C ASN A 362 -13.05 13.41 -3.55
N THR A 363 -13.75 12.28 -3.43
CA THR A 363 -14.28 11.76 -2.15
C THR A 363 -13.32 10.79 -1.45
N ARG A 364 -12.17 10.50 -2.07
CA ARG A 364 -11.14 9.61 -1.50
C ARG A 364 -10.13 10.42 -0.67
N PRO A 365 -9.85 10.04 0.58
CA PRO A 365 -8.96 10.79 1.47
C PRO A 365 -7.51 10.77 0.99
N ARG A 366 -6.77 11.86 1.22
CA ARG A 366 -5.37 12.01 0.82
C ARG A 366 -4.48 12.14 2.05
N LYS A 367 -3.41 11.33 2.13
CA LYS A 367 -2.43 11.46 3.21
C LYS A 367 -1.80 12.86 3.27
N THR A 368 -1.58 13.49 2.11
CA THR A 368 -1.03 14.85 1.99
C THR A 368 -1.99 15.95 2.49
N LEU A 369 -3.25 15.62 2.75
CA LEU A 369 -4.28 16.52 3.28
C LEU A 369 -4.75 16.03 4.66
N ASP A 370 -3.88 15.33 5.40
CA ASP A 370 -4.21 14.73 6.71
C ASP A 370 -5.48 13.89 6.67
N TYR A 371 -5.59 13.10 5.60
CA TYR A 371 -6.70 12.20 5.31
C TYR A 371 -8.06 12.88 5.11
N GLU A 372 -8.08 14.18 4.83
CA GLU A 372 -9.24 14.83 4.27
C GLU A 372 -9.44 14.48 2.78
N THR A 373 -10.68 14.58 2.32
CA THR A 373 -11.02 14.41 0.90
C THR A 373 -10.73 15.71 0.13
N PRO A 374 -10.29 15.63 -1.14
CA PRO A 374 -10.12 16.81 -1.98
C PRO A 374 -11.38 17.67 -2.08
N ALA A 375 -12.56 17.06 -2.17
CA ALA A 375 -13.83 17.76 -2.21
C ALA A 375 -14.07 18.60 -0.95
N SER A 376 -13.90 18.01 0.24
CA SER A 376 -14.05 18.74 1.51
C SER A 376 -13.02 19.87 1.65
N ARG A 377 -11.77 19.62 1.23
CA ARG A 377 -10.70 20.63 1.31
C ARG A 377 -10.99 21.81 0.40
N LEU A 378 -11.42 21.55 -0.84
CA LEU A 378 -11.79 22.61 -1.79
C LEU A 378 -12.99 23.41 -1.26
N GLN A 379 -14.03 22.73 -0.77
CA GLN A 379 -15.22 23.39 -0.22
C GLN A 379 -14.88 24.35 0.93
N ARG A 380 -14.01 23.93 1.87
CA ARG A 380 -13.56 24.82 2.95
C ARG A 380 -12.72 25.99 2.45
N ALA A 381 -11.85 25.76 1.48
CA ALA A 381 -11.00 26.81 0.94
C ALA A 381 -11.82 27.88 0.20
N VAL A 382 -12.84 27.46 -0.57
CA VAL A 382 -13.78 28.37 -1.25
C VAL A 382 -14.62 29.14 -0.22
N ALA A 383 -15.15 28.46 0.81
CA ALA A 383 -15.93 29.10 1.87
C ALA A 383 -15.13 30.06 2.78
N ALA A 384 -13.80 30.01 2.75
CA ALA A 384 -12.94 30.93 3.49
C ALA A 384 -12.52 32.16 2.65
N THR A 385 -12.81 32.15 1.35
CA THR A 385 -12.40 33.20 0.39
C THR A 385 -13.57 34.07 -0.07
N GLY A 386 -14.81 33.58 0.05
CA GLY A 386 -16.05 34.36 -0.09
C GLY A 386 -16.68 34.62 1.26
#